data_AF-N9FIX2-F1
#
_entry.id   AF-N9FIX2-F1
#
_cell.length_a   1.000
_cell.length_b   1.000
_cell.length_c   1.000
_cell.angle_alpha   90.00
_cell.angle_beta   90.00
_cell.angle_gamma   90.00
#
_symmetry.space_group_name_H-M   'P 1'
#
loop_
_entity.id
_entity.type
_entity.pdbx_description
1 polymer ?
#
loop_
_entity_poly.entity_id
_entity_poly.type
_entity_poly.pdbx_seq_one_letter_code
_entity_poly.pdbx_strand_id
1 'polypeptide(L)'
;MMKKYILILLIYTACSAVFAKPQQYTLESGGGIDDTALGLKDGKGKKFWVYCQEKCGPWFIYDEQEQHESLSPHYKGRKVIAELSLENNKDRIAGPGEDEKLYFIKTIKLLK
;
A
#
# COMPACT_ATOMS: atom_id res chain seq x y z
N MET A 1 1.00 -37.32 -48.37
CA MET A 1 -0.26 -36.78 -47.84
C MET A 1 -0.12 -36.61 -46.32
N MET A 2 0.11 -35.39 -45.83
CA MET A 2 0.31 -35.08 -44.40
C MET A 2 -1.01 -34.66 -43.76
N LYS A 3 -1.48 -35.42 -42.77
CA LYS A 3 -2.59 -35.04 -41.88
C LYS A 3 -2.08 -33.95 -40.92
N LYS A 4 -2.66 -32.75 -41.04
CA LYS A 4 -2.45 -31.62 -40.13
C LYS A 4 -3.24 -31.87 -38.85
N TYR A 5 -2.54 -32.09 -37.74
CA TYR A 5 -3.15 -32.08 -36.41
C TYR A 5 -3.17 -30.64 -35.88
N ILE A 6 -4.38 -30.16 -35.62
CA ILE A 6 -4.69 -28.83 -35.10
C ILE A 6 -4.26 -28.81 -33.63
N LEU A 7 -3.29 -27.96 -33.32
CA LEU A 7 -2.82 -27.71 -31.95
C LEU A 7 -3.83 -26.80 -31.24
N ILE A 8 -4.42 -27.30 -30.15
CA ILE A 8 -5.40 -26.60 -29.31
C ILE A 8 -4.68 -25.52 -28.49
N LEU A 9 -5.19 -24.28 -28.56
CA LEU A 9 -4.66 -23.11 -27.86
C LEU A 9 -5.16 -23.11 -26.41
N LEU A 10 -4.25 -23.32 -25.44
CA LEU A 10 -4.49 -23.13 -24.01
C LEU A 10 -4.50 -21.63 -23.68
N ILE A 11 -5.68 -21.07 -23.40
CA ILE A 11 -5.82 -19.71 -22.89
C ILE A 11 -5.54 -19.75 -21.39
N TYR A 12 -4.30 -19.43 -21.01
CA TYR A 12 -3.93 -19.15 -19.62
C TYR A 12 -4.51 -17.79 -19.24
N THR A 13 -5.61 -17.77 -18.50
CA THR A 13 -6.06 -16.59 -17.76
C THR A 13 -5.11 -16.37 -16.57
N ALA A 14 -3.99 -15.71 -16.83
CA ALA A 14 -3.16 -15.16 -15.78
C ALA A 14 -3.92 -14.01 -15.10
N CYS A 15 -4.50 -14.29 -13.93
CA CYS A 15 -4.99 -13.27 -13.02
C CYS A 15 -3.78 -12.42 -12.60
N SER A 16 -3.49 -11.38 -13.37
CA SER A 16 -2.42 -10.45 -13.06
C SER A 16 -2.88 -9.63 -11.88
N ALA A 17 -2.37 -9.94 -10.68
CA ALA A 17 -2.41 -8.98 -9.59
C ALA A 17 -1.71 -7.71 -10.10
N VAL A 18 -2.49 -6.66 -10.38
CA VAL A 18 -1.96 -5.37 -10.84
C VAL A 18 -1.37 -4.69 -9.61
N PHE A 19 -0.13 -5.04 -9.30
CA PHE A 19 0.66 -4.23 -8.40
C PHE A 19 1.00 -2.93 -9.13
N ALA A 20 0.68 -1.78 -8.52
CA ALA A 20 1.05 -0.51 -9.12
C ALA A 20 2.59 -0.43 -9.16
N LYS A 21 3.18 0.14 -10.21
CA LYS A 21 4.64 0.31 -10.23
C LYS A 21 5.07 1.24 -9.08
N PRO A 22 6.29 1.07 -8.53
CA PRO A 22 6.85 2.02 -7.59
C PRO A 22 6.74 3.45 -8.12
N GLN A 23 6.16 4.34 -7.33
CA GLN A 23 5.91 5.74 -7.67
C GLN A 23 6.34 6.66 -6.53
N GLN A 24 6.70 7.89 -6.86
CA GLN A 24 7.04 8.90 -5.86
C GLN A 24 5.78 9.52 -5.23
N TYR A 25 5.79 9.65 -3.91
CA TYR A 25 4.76 10.31 -3.11
C TYR A 25 5.38 11.30 -2.10
N THR A 26 4.53 12.14 -1.52
CA THR A 26 4.85 12.99 -0.37
C THR A 26 4.18 12.42 0.86
N LEU A 27 4.92 12.28 1.97
CA LEU A 27 4.34 11.94 3.28
C LEU A 27 3.62 13.17 3.84
N GLU A 28 2.30 13.11 4.03
CA GLU A 28 1.52 14.23 4.59
C GLU A 28 1.12 14.01 6.04
N SER A 29 0.89 12.76 6.42
CA SER A 29 0.40 12.36 7.75
C SER A 29 0.60 10.86 7.94
N GLY A 30 0.28 10.37 9.12
CA GLY A 30 0.21 8.95 9.41
C GLY A 30 -0.05 8.72 10.89
N GLY A 31 -0.50 7.51 11.20
CA GLY A 31 -0.75 7.09 12.56
C GLY A 31 -1.65 5.86 12.62
N GLY A 32 -1.95 5.43 13.84
CA GLY A 32 -2.76 4.25 14.13
C GLY A 32 -2.86 3.96 15.63
N ILE A 33 -3.87 3.20 16.03
CA ILE A 33 -3.92 2.59 17.37
C ILE A 33 -3.49 1.12 17.22
N ASP A 34 -4.32 0.33 16.53
CA ASP A 34 -4.03 -1.08 16.25
C ASP A 34 -3.15 -1.25 15.01
N ASP A 35 -3.45 -0.47 13.96
CA ASP A 35 -2.79 -0.54 12.66
C ASP A 35 -2.31 0.84 12.21
N THR A 36 -1.03 0.95 11.91
CA THR A 36 -0.47 2.19 11.34
C THR A 36 -0.74 2.31 9.84
N ALA A 37 -1.02 3.53 9.43
CA ALA A 37 -1.15 3.92 8.04
C ALA A 37 -0.47 5.26 7.76
N LEU A 38 -0.16 5.51 6.49
CA LEU A 38 0.41 6.75 6.00
C LEU A 38 -0.57 7.47 5.07
N GLY A 39 -0.68 8.78 5.27
CA GLY A 39 -1.27 9.70 4.31
C GLY A 39 -0.24 10.08 3.26
N LEU A 40 -0.43 9.60 2.03
CA LEU A 40 0.47 9.85 0.88
C LEU A 40 -0.21 10.76 -0.14
N LYS A 41 0.55 11.71 -0.71
CA LYS A 41 0.09 12.53 -1.84
C LYS A 41 0.95 12.33 -3.07
N ASP A 42 0.33 12.00 -4.19
CA ASP A 42 1.03 11.83 -5.47
C ASP A 42 1.39 13.18 -6.13
N GLY A 43 2.11 13.11 -7.25
CA GLY A 43 2.50 14.30 -8.02
C GLY A 43 1.34 15.06 -8.67
N LYS A 44 0.13 14.48 -8.71
CA LYS A 44 -1.10 15.10 -9.21
C LYS A 44 -1.96 15.68 -8.09
N GLY A 45 -1.52 15.57 -6.83
CA GLY A 45 -2.25 16.03 -5.66
C GLY A 45 -3.29 15.05 -5.12
N LYS A 46 -3.42 13.85 -5.71
CA LYS A 46 -4.31 12.81 -5.18
C LYS A 46 -3.74 12.28 -3.87
N LYS A 47 -4.62 12.17 -2.87
CA LYS A 47 -4.29 11.66 -1.54
C LYS A 47 -4.71 10.20 -1.39
N PHE A 48 -3.94 9.47 -0.61
CA PHE A 48 -4.13 8.07 -0.30
C PHE A 48 -3.92 7.87 1.20
N TRP A 49 -4.79 7.07 1.82
CA TRP A 49 -4.56 6.52 3.15
C TRP A 49 -4.18 5.06 2.98
N VAL A 50 -2.97 4.69 3.39
CA VAL A 50 -2.38 3.40 3.03
C VAL A 50 -1.79 2.70 4.26
N TYR A 51 -2.27 1.50 4.54
CA TYR A 51 -1.84 0.71 5.69
C TYR A 51 -0.43 0.13 5.52
N CYS A 52 0.33 0.18 6.61
CA CYS A 52 1.73 -0.19 6.65
C CYS A 52 1.96 -1.69 6.60
N GLN A 53 1.19 -2.49 7.36
CA GLN A 53 1.39 -3.94 7.49
C GLN A 53 2.87 -4.30 7.70
N GLU A 54 3.49 -3.62 8.68
CA GLU A 54 4.91 -3.76 9.04
C GLU A 54 5.93 -3.36 7.94
N LYS A 55 5.49 -2.81 6.80
CA LYS A 55 6.39 -2.37 5.71
C LYS A 55 6.93 -0.96 5.87
N CYS A 56 6.34 -0.17 6.77
CA CYS A 56 6.81 1.17 7.07
C CYS A 56 8.09 1.15 7.92
N GLY A 57 8.90 2.19 7.81
CA GLY A 57 10.04 2.38 8.71
C GLY A 57 9.61 2.90 10.09
N PRO A 58 10.57 3.09 11.02
CA PRO A 58 10.31 3.64 12.35
C PRO A 58 10.06 5.15 12.27
N TRP A 59 8.92 5.53 11.67
CA TRP A 59 8.58 6.91 11.36
C TRP A 59 7.52 7.50 12.27
N PHE A 60 6.96 6.67 13.15
CA PHE A 60 5.91 7.04 14.07
C PHE A 60 6.49 7.33 15.46
N ILE A 61 5.76 8.15 16.20
CA ILE A 61 5.99 8.45 17.61
C ILE A 61 4.74 8.02 18.34
N TYR A 62 4.91 7.22 19.39
CA TYR A 62 3.81 6.79 20.24
C TYR A 62 3.52 7.85 21.30
N ASP A 63 2.24 8.19 21.45
CA ASP A 63 1.72 9.00 22.54
C ASP A 63 1.07 8.08 23.58
N GLU A 64 1.64 8.04 24.79
CA GLU A 64 1.14 7.19 25.87
C GLU A 64 -0.21 7.67 26.45
N GLN A 65 -0.51 8.97 26.38
CA GLN A 65 -1.77 9.51 26.90
C GLN A 65 -2.93 9.19 25.96
N GLU A 66 -2.68 9.31 24.66
CA GLU A 66 -3.68 9.03 23.63
C GLU A 66 -3.68 7.56 23.19
N GLN A 67 -2.70 6.77 23.64
CA GLN A 67 -2.50 5.37 23.23
C GLN A 67 -2.45 5.23 21.70
N HIS A 68 -1.80 6.19 21.04
CA HIS A 68 -1.87 6.39 19.59
C HIS A 68 -0.47 6.63 19.02
N GLU A 69 -0.19 6.03 17.86
CA GLU A 69 0.98 6.36 17.06
C GLU A 69 0.66 7.48 16.07
N SER A 70 1.56 8.45 15.95
CA SER A 70 1.47 9.54 14.96
C SER A 70 2.75 9.68 14.16
N LEU A 71 2.65 10.07 12.88
CA LEU A 71 3.82 10.30 12.04
C LEU A 71 4.70 11.42 12.63
N SER A 72 5.98 11.12 12.87
CA SER A 72 6.94 12.11 13.35
C SER A 72 6.97 13.34 12.42
N PRO A 73 6.93 14.57 12.98
CA PRO A 73 7.04 15.79 12.18
C PRO A 73 8.28 15.84 11.28
N HIS A 74 9.37 15.15 11.65
CA HIS A 74 10.60 15.04 10.86
C HIS A 74 10.38 14.42 9.47
N TYR A 75 9.37 13.55 9.31
CA TYR A 75 9.09 12.87 8.04
C TYR A 75 8.01 13.57 7.21
N LYS A 76 7.23 14.49 7.80
CA LYS A 76 6.18 15.20 7.10
C LYS A 76 6.77 16.08 5.98
N GLY A 77 6.17 16.00 4.79
CA GLY A 77 6.63 16.67 3.58
C GLY A 77 7.77 15.94 2.83
N ARG A 78 8.41 14.94 3.44
CA ARG A 78 9.47 14.17 2.77
C ARG A 78 8.91 13.32 1.63
N LYS A 79 9.76 13.06 0.65
CA LYS A 79 9.41 12.21 -0.50
C LYS A 79 9.76 10.75 -0.20
N VAL A 80 8.89 9.86 -0.67
CA VAL A 80 9.10 8.42 -0.65
C VAL A 80 8.92 7.88 -2.05
N ILE A 81 9.59 6.77 -2.36
CA ILE A 81 9.18 5.88 -3.45
C ILE A 81 8.40 4.72 -2.81
N ALA A 82 7.19 4.48 -3.28
CA ALA A 82 6.30 3.48 -2.71
C ALA A 82 5.55 2.71 -3.79
N GLU A 83 5.26 1.46 -3.49
CA GLU A 83 4.38 0.59 -4.24
C GLU A 83 3.12 0.34 -3.43
N LEU A 84 1.97 0.68 -4.00
CA LEU A 84 0.68 0.59 -3.34
C LEU A 84 -0.19 -0.45 -4.06
N SER A 85 -1.03 -1.15 -3.30
CA SER A 85 -2.01 -2.10 -3.83
C SER A 85 -3.37 -1.88 -3.18
N LEU A 86 -4.44 -1.97 -3.97
CA LEU A 86 -5.82 -1.94 -3.47
C LEU A 86 -6.33 -3.38 -3.34
N GLU A 87 -6.60 -3.83 -2.12
CA GLU A 87 -6.96 -5.23 -1.83
C GLU A 87 -8.08 -5.31 -0.81
N ASN A 88 -8.86 -6.39 -0.83
CA ASN A 88 -9.81 -6.71 0.24
C ASN A 88 -9.09 -6.84 1.58
N ASN A 89 -9.67 -6.33 2.67
CA ASN A 89 -9.05 -6.32 3.99
C ASN A 89 -8.61 -7.72 4.43
N LYS A 90 -9.47 -8.72 4.27
CA LYS A 90 -9.27 -10.11 4.75
C LYS A 90 -8.84 -10.14 6.21
N ASP A 91 -9.53 -9.34 7.03
CA ASP A 91 -9.29 -9.18 8.47
C ASP A 91 -7.87 -8.76 8.85
N ARG A 92 -7.13 -8.12 7.93
CA ARG A 92 -5.77 -7.62 8.18
C ARG A 92 -5.74 -6.35 9.03
N ILE A 93 -6.77 -5.51 8.90
CA ILE A 93 -6.92 -4.24 9.58
C ILE A 93 -8.12 -4.30 10.51
N ALA A 94 -7.94 -3.87 11.76
CA ALA A 94 -9.01 -3.80 12.74
C ALA A 94 -10.06 -2.74 12.34
N GLY A 95 -11.35 -3.11 12.37
CA GLY A 95 -12.48 -2.22 12.11
C GLY A 95 -13.18 -2.48 10.77
N PRO A 96 -12.53 -2.29 9.60
CA PRO A 96 -13.09 -2.58 8.28
C PRO A 96 -13.49 -4.06 8.10
N GLY A 97 -14.54 -4.30 7.31
CA GLY A 97 -15.00 -5.67 7.00
C GLY A 97 -14.02 -6.42 6.08
N GLU A 98 -14.08 -7.76 6.06
CA GLU A 98 -13.15 -8.61 5.31
C GLU A 98 -13.08 -8.28 3.79
N ASP A 99 -14.20 -7.92 3.20
CA ASP A 99 -14.30 -7.62 1.76
C ASP A 99 -14.07 -6.15 1.42
N GLU A 100 -13.87 -5.29 2.41
CA GLU A 100 -13.62 -3.88 2.19
C GLU A 100 -12.27 -3.67 1.49
N LYS A 101 -12.25 -2.85 0.44
CA LYS A 101 -11.03 -2.61 -0.34
C LYS A 101 -10.23 -1.47 0.27
N LEU A 102 -9.04 -1.79 0.77
CA LEU A 102 -8.12 -0.86 1.40
C LEU A 102 -6.80 -0.78 0.63
N TYR A 103 -6.11 0.36 0.73
CA TYR A 103 -4.77 0.49 0.17
C TYR A 103 -3.73 -0.04 1.16
N PHE A 104 -2.80 -0.84 0.64
CA PHE A 104 -1.70 -1.43 1.41
C PHE A 104 -0.36 -1.07 0.78
N ILE A 105 0.62 -0.80 1.63
CA ILE A 105 2.02 -0.63 1.21
C ILE A 105 2.59 -2.01 0.92
N LYS A 106 3.17 -2.17 -0.28
CA LYS A 106 3.95 -3.36 -0.64
C LYS A 106 5.43 -3.12 -0.43
N THR A 107 5.91 -1.96 -0.88
CA THR A 107 7.26 -1.49 -0.61
C THR A 107 7.24 0.02 -0.38
N ILE A 108 8.11 0.53 0.48
CA ILE A 108 8.28 1.96 0.68
C ILE A 108 9.70 2.29 1.13
N LYS A 109 10.26 3.37 0.60
CA LYS A 109 11.58 3.89 0.99
C LYS A 109 11.57 5.40 0.98
N LEU A 110 12.16 6.01 2.00
CA LEU A 110 12.46 7.43 2.00
C LEU A 110 13.47 7.75 0.90
N LEU A 111 13.20 8.83 0.17
CA LEU A 111 14.19 9.42 -0.71
C LEU A 111 15.13 10.29 0.14
N LYS A 112 16.42 10.26 -0.23
CA LYS A 112 17.45 11.09 0.38
C LYS A 112 17.29 12.54 -0.04
#